data_AF-A0A7H0LF79-F1
#
_entry.id   AF-A0A7H0LF79-F1
#
_cell.length_a   1.000
_cell.length_b   1.000
_cell.length_c   1.000
_cell.angle_alpha   90.00
_cell.angle_beta   90.00
_cell.angle_gamma   90.00
#
_symmetry.space_group_name_H-M   'P 1'
#
loop_
_entity.id
_entity.type
_entity.pdbx_description
1 polymer ?
#
loop_
_entity_poly.entity_id
_entity_poly.type
_entity_poly.pdbx_seq_one_letter_code
_entity_poly.pdbx_strand_id
1 'polypeptide(L)'
;MTRPSTTLIAALAGIAALSGCSALTGGPGNGDIERVAREQMAASLQDPNANPAAKAALEKALADATISPKGMCNGQAEPGVQVCAVDVNIQMPGTAAKASQPFIVKLTKGSDGKWKGAPD
;
A
#
# COMPACT_ATOMS: atom_id res chain seq x y z
N MET A 1 -7.75 22.10 -27.17
CA MET A 1 -8.60 22.49 -26.02
C MET A 1 -9.87 21.65 -26.17
N THR A 2 -10.33 20.80 -25.26
CA THR A 2 -10.39 20.84 -23.79
C THR A 2 -10.70 19.40 -23.31
N ARG A 3 -10.05 18.91 -22.24
CA ARG A 3 -10.39 17.63 -21.57
C ARG A 3 -11.55 17.86 -20.60
N PRO A 4 -12.61 17.04 -20.57
CA PRO A 4 -13.49 16.93 -19.42
C PRO A 4 -12.95 15.81 -18.51
N SER A 5 -12.52 16.14 -17.30
CA SER A 5 -13.37 16.25 -16.11
C SER A 5 -13.21 14.99 -15.26
N THR A 6 -12.27 15.13 -14.33
CA THR A 6 -12.13 14.49 -13.04
C THR A 6 -13.42 13.86 -12.50
N THR A 7 -13.54 12.54 -12.57
CA THR A 7 -14.50 11.79 -11.76
C THR A 7 -13.82 11.46 -10.43
N LEU A 8 -14.05 12.32 -9.43
CA LEU A 8 -13.83 11.99 -8.02
C LEU A 8 -14.79 10.84 -7.64
N ILE A 9 -14.27 9.65 -7.42
CA ILE A 9 -14.99 8.61 -6.68
C ILE A 9 -14.66 8.81 -5.21
N ALA A 10 -15.43 9.67 -4.55
CA ALA A 10 -15.53 9.70 -3.10
C ALA A 10 -16.55 8.65 -2.68
N ALA A 11 -16.07 7.52 -2.14
CA ALA A 11 -16.90 6.57 -1.40
C ALA A 11 -16.25 6.35 -0.03
N LEU A 12 -16.52 7.27 0.89
CA LEU A 12 -16.33 7.08 2.33
C LEU A 12 -17.47 6.17 2.83
N ALA A 13 -17.23 4.86 2.88
CA ALA A 13 -17.99 3.96 3.72
C ALA A 13 -17.13 3.61 4.93
N GLY A 14 -17.49 4.15 6.09
CA GLY A 14 -16.87 3.83 7.36
C GLY A 14 -17.06 2.35 7.66
N ILE A 15 -15.96 1.61 7.73
CA ILE A 15 -15.93 0.26 8.27
C ILE A 15 -15.03 0.31 9.49
N ALA A 16 -15.62 -0.09 10.62
CA ALA A 16 -14.99 -0.14 11.92
C ALA A 16 -13.62 -0.84 11.85
N ALA A 17 -12.68 -0.29 12.61
CA ALA A 17 -11.33 -0.80 12.76
C ALA A 17 -11.34 -2.24 13.34
N LEU A 18 -11.30 -3.23 12.46
CA LEU A 18 -10.87 -4.59 12.75
C LEU A 18 -9.49 -4.80 12.11
N SER A 19 -8.50 -4.06 12.60
CA SER A 19 -7.09 -4.19 12.21
C SER A 19 -6.53 -5.51 12.77
N GLY A 20 -6.80 -6.64 12.10
CA GLY A 20 -6.25 -7.93 12.50
C GLY A 20 -6.94 -9.21 11.99
N CYS A 21 -8.09 -9.12 11.32
CA CYS A 21 -8.90 -10.33 11.04
C CYS A 21 -8.44 -11.16 9.82
N SER A 22 -7.58 -10.64 8.93
CA SER A 22 -7.19 -11.35 7.71
C SER A 22 -6.41 -12.65 7.98
N ALA A 23 -5.57 -12.68 9.02
CA ALA A 23 -4.81 -13.88 9.39
C ALA A 23 -5.70 -15.00 9.94
N LEU A 24 -6.80 -14.64 10.62
CA LEU A 24 -7.74 -15.60 11.23
C LEU A 24 -8.50 -16.42 10.17
N THR A 25 -8.63 -15.89 8.96
CA THR A 25 -9.24 -16.58 7.81
C THR A 25 -8.20 -17.17 6.84
N GLY A 26 -6.95 -17.31 7.28
CA GLY A 26 -5.84 -17.87 6.48
C GLY A 26 -5.20 -16.90 5.49
N GLY A 27 -5.53 -15.60 5.56
CA GLY A 27 -4.94 -14.52 4.78
C GLY A 27 -3.61 -14.01 5.36
N PRO A 28 -3.04 -12.92 4.80
CA PRO A 28 -1.78 -12.35 5.26
C PRO A 28 -1.91 -11.72 6.65
N GLY A 29 -0.84 -11.86 7.45
CA GLY A 29 -0.71 -11.11 8.69
C GLY A 29 -0.34 -9.65 8.44
N ASN A 30 -0.57 -8.77 9.42
CA ASN A 30 -0.27 -7.34 9.29
C ASN A 30 1.20 -7.08 8.91
N GLY A 31 2.15 -7.84 9.46
CA GLY A 31 3.56 -7.72 9.11
C GLY A 31 3.88 -8.08 7.66
N ASP A 32 3.16 -9.04 7.07
CA ASP A 32 3.29 -9.36 5.63
C ASP A 32 2.71 -8.25 4.77
N ILE A 33 1.54 -7.72 5.14
CA ILE A 33 0.89 -6.62 4.43
C ILE A 33 1.79 -5.38 4.43
N GLU A 34 2.33 -4.99 5.59
CA GLU A 34 3.22 -3.84 5.72
C GLU A 34 4.51 -4.02 4.93
N ARG A 35 5.13 -5.20 5.01
CA ARG A 35 6.36 -5.51 4.26
C ARG A 35 6.13 -5.41 2.76
N VAL A 36 5.10 -6.09 2.24
CA VAL A 36 4.79 -6.07 0.80
C VAL A 36 4.35 -4.69 0.34
N ALA A 37 3.65 -3.92 1.19
CA ALA A 37 3.33 -2.52 0.90
C ALA A 37 4.60 -1.68 0.68
N ARG A 38 5.61 -1.83 1.54
CA ARG A 38 6.91 -1.15 1.36
C ARG A 38 7.61 -1.59 0.09
N GLU A 39 7.64 -2.89 -0.19
CA GLU A 39 8.27 -3.44 -1.40
C GLU A 39 7.62 -2.87 -2.67
N GLN A 40 6.28 -2.85 -2.75
CA GLN A 40 5.55 -2.32 -3.91
C GLN A 40 5.70 -0.80 -4.05
N MET A 41 5.63 -0.05 -2.94
CA MET A 41 5.89 1.39 -2.98
C MET A 41 7.32 1.68 -3.40
N ALA A 42 8.32 0.95 -2.90
CA ALA A 42 9.72 1.15 -3.30
C ALA A 42 9.95 0.80 -4.77
N ALA A 43 9.29 -0.24 -5.29
CA ALA A 43 9.32 -0.57 -6.71
C ALA A 43 8.75 0.57 -7.57
N SER A 44 7.69 1.25 -7.11
CA SER A 44 7.12 2.41 -7.82
C SER A 44 8.06 3.63 -7.88
N LEU A 45 9.07 3.70 -7.00
CA LEU A 45 10.09 4.76 -7.00
C LEU A 45 11.21 4.52 -8.03
N GLN A 46 11.18 3.41 -8.78
CA GLN A 46 12.18 3.08 -9.78
C GLN A 46 11.92 3.83 -11.11
N ASP A 47 12.03 5.16 -11.08
CA ASP A 47 12.15 5.95 -12.31
C ASP A 47 13.65 6.10 -12.69
N PRO A 48 14.09 5.59 -13.86
CA PRO A 48 15.48 5.69 -14.30
C PRO A 48 15.96 7.14 -14.52
N ASN A 49 15.06 8.11 -14.62
CA ASN A 49 15.38 9.51 -14.85
C ASN A 49 15.22 10.39 -13.59
N ALA A 50 14.86 9.80 -12.45
CA ALA A 50 14.70 10.56 -11.21
C ALA A 50 16.05 11.13 -10.73
N ASN A 51 16.02 12.38 -10.24
CA ASN A 51 17.18 12.98 -9.57
C ASN A 51 17.60 12.09 -8.38
N PRO A 52 18.87 11.64 -8.28
CA PRO A 52 19.34 10.77 -7.21
C PRO A 52 19.08 11.31 -5.79
N ALA A 53 19.18 12.61 -5.59
CA ALA A 53 18.93 13.23 -4.28
C ALA A 53 17.43 13.21 -3.93
N ALA A 54 16.57 13.45 -4.91
CA ALA A 54 15.11 13.36 -4.73
C ALA A 54 14.68 11.91 -4.47
N LYS A 55 15.27 10.95 -5.19
CA LYS A 55 15.06 9.53 -4.98
C LYS A 55 15.46 9.09 -3.56
N ALA A 56 16.68 9.43 -3.12
CA ALA A 56 17.15 9.10 -1.78
C ALA A 56 16.27 9.72 -0.68
N ALA A 57 15.77 10.94 -0.90
CA ALA A 57 14.86 11.59 0.03
C ALA A 57 13.48 10.90 0.09
N LEU A 58 12.93 10.46 -1.04
CA LEU A 58 11.70 9.68 -1.10
C LEU A 58 11.85 8.27 -0.49
N GLU A 59 12.97 7.59 -0.77
CA GLU A 59 13.29 6.29 -0.17
C GLU A 59 13.39 6.40 1.35
N LYS A 60 14.05 7.45 1.85
CA LYS A 60 14.11 7.73 3.29
C LYS A 60 12.72 8.02 3.87
N ALA A 61 11.93 8.87 3.21
CA ALA A 61 10.58 9.18 3.66
C ALA A 61 9.70 7.91 3.71
N LEU A 62 9.85 7.01 2.72
CA LEU A 62 9.14 5.74 2.68
C LEU A 62 9.61 4.78 3.78
N ALA A 63 10.90 4.76 4.10
CA ALA A 63 11.43 3.98 5.22
C ALA A 63 10.86 4.47 6.57
N ASP A 64 10.77 5.79 6.75
CA ASP A 64 10.24 6.42 7.96
C ASP A 64 8.69 6.44 7.99
N ALA A 65 8.02 6.03 6.91
CA ALA A 65 6.56 6.01 6.82
C ALA A 65 5.95 4.99 7.78
N THR A 66 4.82 5.34 8.39
CA THR A 66 3.99 4.42 9.16
C THR A 66 2.93 3.82 8.25
N ILE A 67 2.89 2.49 8.15
CA ILE A 67 1.92 1.77 7.33
C ILE A 67 0.97 1.06 8.27
N SER A 68 -0.33 1.23 8.05
CA SER A 68 -1.36 0.64 8.91
C SER A 68 -2.36 -0.12 8.06
N PRO A 69 -2.35 -1.47 8.10
CA PRO A 69 -3.36 -2.27 7.44
C PRO A 69 -4.77 -1.93 7.89
N LYS A 70 -5.69 -1.81 6.92
CA LYS A 70 -7.08 -1.44 7.14
C LYS A 70 -7.95 -2.67 6.99
N GLY A 71 -8.61 -3.06 8.08
CA GLY A 71 -9.65 -4.10 8.05
C GLY A 71 -9.17 -5.44 7.49
N MET A 72 -10.09 -6.15 6.82
CA MET A 72 -9.82 -7.43 6.17
C MET A 72 -9.42 -7.25 4.71
N CYS A 73 -8.49 -8.09 4.25
CA CYS A 73 -8.15 -8.16 2.83
C CYS A 73 -9.27 -8.85 2.05
N ASN A 74 -9.52 -8.36 0.83
CA ASN A 74 -10.46 -8.97 -0.11
C ASN A 74 -9.76 -10.08 -0.90
N GLY A 75 -10.10 -11.33 -0.59
CA GLY A 75 -9.64 -12.51 -1.33
C GLY A 75 -10.55 -12.96 -2.48
N GLN A 76 -11.64 -12.24 -2.74
CA GLN A 76 -12.62 -12.55 -3.80
C GLN A 76 -12.43 -11.69 -5.05
N ALA A 77 -11.62 -10.63 -4.98
CA ALA A 77 -11.35 -9.76 -6.12
C ALA A 77 -10.67 -10.53 -7.27
N GLU A 78 -9.70 -11.38 -6.93
CA GLU A 78 -8.87 -12.11 -7.89
C GLU A 78 -8.49 -13.49 -7.30
N PRO A 79 -8.59 -14.60 -8.06
CA PRO A 79 -8.24 -15.93 -7.56
C PRO A 79 -6.78 -16.02 -7.10
N GLY A 80 -6.57 -16.43 -5.84
CA GLY A 80 -5.22 -16.61 -5.28
C GLY A 80 -4.50 -15.31 -4.89
N VAL A 81 -5.20 -14.18 -4.94
CA VAL A 81 -4.69 -12.86 -4.56
C VAL A 81 -5.51 -12.30 -3.39
N GLN A 82 -4.83 -11.65 -2.46
CA GLN A 82 -5.41 -10.92 -1.35
C GLN A 82 -5.18 -9.43 -1.57
N VAL A 83 -6.26 -8.68 -1.71
CA VAL A 83 -6.22 -7.23 -1.93
C VAL A 83 -6.46 -6.52 -0.60
N CYS A 84 -5.46 -5.86 -0.07
CA CYS A 84 -5.49 -5.20 1.24
C CYS A 84 -5.38 -3.69 1.06
N ALA A 85 -6.21 -2.93 1.77
CA ALA A 85 -6.02 -1.49 1.90
C ALA A 85 -5.09 -1.20 3.09
N VAL A 86 -4.19 -0.24 2.93
CA VAL A 86 -3.35 0.27 4.00
C VAL A 86 -3.40 1.80 4.00
N ASP A 87 -3.30 2.42 5.17
CA ASP A 87 -3.01 3.84 5.28
C ASP A 87 -1.50 4.03 5.41
N VAL A 88 -0.92 4.86 4.55
CA VAL A 88 0.49 5.21 4.57
C VAL A 88 0.63 6.64 5.05
N ASN A 89 1.18 6.80 6.26
CA ASN A 89 1.48 8.09 6.85
C ASN A 89 2.95 8.42 6.61
N ILE A 90 3.21 9.33 5.68
CA ILE A 90 4.55 9.72 5.24
C ILE A 90 4.79 11.20 5.51
N GLN A 91 6.01 11.55 5.91
CA GLN A 91 6.46 12.94 5.95
C GLN A 91 7.30 13.20 4.70
N MET A 92 6.81 14.07 3.81
CA MET A 92 7.52 14.36 2.57
C MET A 92 8.75 15.23 2.85
N PRO A 93 9.89 14.99 2.16
CA PRO A 93 11.07 15.83 2.29
C PRO A 93 10.76 17.31 2.03
N GLY A 94 11.27 18.20 2.88
CA GLY A 94 11.00 19.63 2.78
C GLY A 94 9.62 20.07 3.28
N THR A 95 8.83 19.18 3.89
CA THR A 95 7.53 19.51 4.48
C THR A 95 7.47 19.16 5.97
N ALA A 96 6.84 20.03 6.76
CA ALA A 96 6.63 19.78 8.19
C ALA A 96 5.38 18.91 8.47
N ALA A 97 4.47 18.79 7.49
CA ALA A 97 3.23 18.06 7.63
C ALA A 97 3.39 16.58 7.22
N LYS A 98 2.70 15.69 7.94
CA LYS A 98 2.50 14.31 7.50
C LYS A 98 1.31 14.25 6.54
N ALA A 99 1.47 13.50 5.47
CA ALA A 99 0.40 13.14 4.56
C ALA A 99 -0.03 11.70 4.85
N SER A 100 -1.33 11.47 4.96
CA SER A 100 -1.91 10.12 4.99
C SER A 100 -2.49 9.84 3.61
N GLN A 101 -2.01 8.78 2.96
CA GLN A 101 -2.50 8.33 1.68
C GLN A 101 -2.93 6.86 1.75
N PRO A 102 -4.12 6.51 1.24
CA PRO A 102 -4.49 5.11 1.11
C PRO A 102 -3.64 4.46 0.01
N PHE A 103 -3.22 3.22 0.24
CA PHE A 103 -2.49 2.42 -0.72
C PHE A 103 -3.09 1.01 -0.78
N ILE A 104 -3.18 0.45 -1.99
CA ILE A 104 -3.69 -0.90 -2.20
C ILE A 104 -2.49 -1.83 -2.36
N VAL A 105 -2.46 -2.88 -1.55
CA VAL A 105 -1.43 -3.91 -1.55
C VAL A 105 -2.05 -5.18 -2.07
N LYS A 106 -1.50 -5.74 -3.15
CA LYS A 106 -1.89 -7.06 -3.64
C LYS A 106 -0.87 -8.10 -3.18
N LEU A 107 -1.32 -9.15 -2.50
CA LEU A 107 -0.46 -10.24 -2.03
C LEU A 107 -0.89 -11.58 -2.61
N THR A 108 0.07 -12.43 -2.95
CA THR A 108 -0.17 -13.84 -3.25
C THR A 108 0.68 -14.72 -2.34
N LYS A 109 0.22 -15.95 -2.07
CA LYS A 109 0.94 -16.91 -1.23
C LYS A 109 1.86 -17.76 -2.11
N GLY A 110 3.16 -17.68 -1.85
CA GLY A 110 4.17 -18.50 -2.51
C GLY A 110 4.04 -19.98 -2.13
N SER A 111 4.70 -20.84 -2.92
CA SER A 111 4.83 -22.27 -2.64
C SER A 111 5.60 -22.56 -1.35
N ASP A 112 6.39 -21.60 -0.87
CA ASP A 112 7.06 -21.60 0.42
C ASP A 112 6.15 -21.19 1.59
N GLY A 113 4.87 -20.95 1.32
CA GLY A 113 3.86 -20.52 2.29
C GLY A 113 3.95 -19.05 2.69
N LYS A 114 4.89 -18.28 2.13
CA LYS A 114 5.07 -16.86 2.46
C LYS A 114 4.24 -15.97 1.55
N TRP A 115 3.78 -14.84 2.08
CA TRP A 115 3.10 -13.83 1.29
C TRP A 115 4.11 -12.94 0.57
N LYS A 116 3.87 -12.67 -0.71
CA LYS A 116 4.69 -11.78 -1.55
C LYS A 116 3.79 -10.87 -2.38
N GLY A 117 4.37 -9.80 -2.94
CA GLY A 117 3.66 -8.97 -3.91
C GLY A 117 3.08 -9.81 -5.05
N ALA A 118 1.79 -9.64 -5.32
CA ALA A 118 1.20 -10.16 -6.54
C ALA A 118 1.68 -9.31 -7.73
N PRO A 119 1.87 -9.90 -8.92
CA PRO A 119 2.08 -9.14 -10.14
C PRO A 119 0.82 -8.32 -10.46
N ASP A 120 1.02 -7.14 -11.06
CA ASP A 120 -0.07 -6.28 -11.56
C ASP A 120 -0.77 -6.86 -12.79
#